data_AF-A0A319EW55-F1
#
_entry.id   AF-A0A319EW55-F1
#
_cell.length_a   1.000
_cell.length_b   1.000
_cell.length_c   1.000
_cell.angle_alpha   90.00
_cell.angle_beta   90.00
_cell.angle_gamma   90.00
#
_symmetry.space_group_name_H-M   'P 1'
#
loop_
_entity.id
_entity.type
_entity.pdbx_description
1 polymer ?
#
loop_
_entity_poly.entity_id
_entity_poly.type
_entity_poly.pdbx_seq_one_letter_code
_entity_poly.pdbx_strand_id
1 'polypeptide(L)'
;MTGSKSTTPEPLAPPPKTPDQSQSKKTRKRNRSELETSPTRKRPKTQNRAASSEICAETNTPGLQLTYEEYHRQRDEILSAIIFDLNHVAATQKACREGAPDKITKLSYQSQKTYAALVVERAATRISGCEDKFNPDYREREAHRLEMVAKKLGWRMLAICAYAESFRRLCREEEDRWLWGCVYTKIRDFAYNIELQACLHALDWRSLLLPYWKEGSLPGLKKEALGSKKKLAELASTRPHDIVIDPVKKTFRNPVYKNRIQRDVDASTFDPSDWVAEQKGDPRDPTLRENDAKFTWYGSCDLCASPGVCSCRLKRSPSDYVQLVEAGTKGVGVRALANFKAGDILGEFVGKIMPPNYRDDNVYALEVQPKTWQRIDGSIALISPKEYGNWTRYLNHSCDAHTVFDARTVGDRVIMTVEARKDIAIFEEITVNYGNGYWTTRTCRCGAENCVEEVKKEKERKRREKEAAQRMIEEEEKEKNKKKKKSKKQPS
;
A
#
# COMPACT_ATOMS: atom_id res chain seq x y z
N MET A 1 32.60 1.77 50.57
CA MET A 1 32.20 3.20 50.49
C MET A 1 32.58 3.65 49.09
N THR A 2 31.68 3.82 48.13
CA THR A 2 30.67 4.88 48.05
C THR A 2 29.44 4.38 47.25
N GLY A 3 28.24 4.72 47.73
CA GLY A 3 26.97 4.19 47.22
C GLY A 3 26.46 4.87 45.95
N SER A 4 25.84 4.08 45.08
CA SER A 4 25.08 4.55 43.92
C SER A 4 23.59 4.34 44.21
N LYS A 5 22.85 5.45 44.29
CA LYS A 5 21.41 5.49 44.59
C LYS A 5 20.60 4.92 43.42
N SER A 6 19.61 4.09 43.75
CA SER A 6 18.56 3.63 42.83
C SER A 6 17.64 4.79 42.46
N THR A 7 17.53 5.09 41.17
CA THR A 7 16.50 5.98 40.62
C THR A 7 15.37 5.12 40.05
N THR A 8 14.21 5.21 40.70
CA THR A 8 12.91 4.75 40.18
C THR A 8 12.55 5.47 38.88
N PRO A 9 12.03 4.78 37.85
CA PRO A 9 11.54 5.45 36.65
C PRO A 9 10.21 6.15 36.94
N GLU A 10 10.22 7.46 36.73
CA GLU A 10 9.06 8.35 36.75
C GLU A 10 8.10 8.03 35.59
N PRO A 11 6.76 8.05 35.79
CA PRO A 11 5.81 7.66 34.76
C PRO A 11 5.78 8.66 33.59
N LEU A 12 5.80 8.09 32.37
CA LEU A 12 5.76 8.81 31.10
C LEU A 12 4.55 9.76 31.00
N ALA A 13 4.84 11.02 30.67
CA ALA A 13 3.84 12.05 30.43
C ALA A 13 2.93 11.73 29.23
N PRO A 14 1.60 11.97 29.34
CA PRO A 14 0.68 11.80 28.22
C PRO A 14 0.86 12.89 27.14
N PRO A 15 0.50 12.59 25.87
CA PRO A 15 0.67 13.53 24.77
C PRO A 15 -0.19 14.79 24.92
N PRO A 16 0.24 15.94 24.36
CA PRO A 16 -0.43 17.22 24.55
C PRO A 16 -1.84 17.23 23.94
N LYS A 17 -2.79 17.76 24.72
CA LYS A 17 -4.18 18.02 24.31
C LYS A 17 -4.20 19.12 23.25
N THR A 18 -4.84 18.84 22.11
CA THR A 18 -5.20 19.85 21.12
C THR A 18 -6.23 20.83 21.71
N PRO A 19 -6.10 22.15 21.49
CA PRO A 19 -7.03 23.12 22.05
C PRO A 19 -8.36 23.10 21.29
N ASP A 20 -9.42 22.90 22.06
CA ASP A 20 -10.82 23.06 21.70
C ASP A 20 -11.13 24.54 21.47
N GLN A 21 -11.53 24.91 20.25
CA GLN A 21 -12.01 26.26 19.94
C GLN A 21 -13.49 26.33 20.28
N SER A 22 -13.82 27.06 21.34
CA SER A 22 -15.16 27.57 21.51
C SER A 22 -15.17 29.04 21.98
N GLN A 23 -16.11 29.76 21.38
CA GLN A 23 -16.78 30.97 21.85
C GLN A 23 -16.15 32.35 21.54
N SER A 24 -16.64 32.87 20.42
CA SER A 24 -16.91 34.28 20.17
C SER A 24 -17.75 34.95 21.28
N LYS A 25 -17.36 36.16 21.72
CA LYS A 25 -18.26 37.18 22.28
C LYS A 25 -17.87 38.61 21.83
N LYS A 26 -18.72 39.14 20.95
CA LYS A 26 -19.32 40.51 20.88
C LYS A 26 -18.52 41.75 21.32
N THR A 27 -18.46 42.72 20.39
CA THR A 27 -18.89 44.15 20.52
C THR A 27 -18.83 44.79 19.11
N ARG A 28 -19.91 45.19 18.41
CA ARG A 28 -20.98 46.20 18.58
C ARG A 28 -20.57 47.63 18.14
N LYS A 29 -21.06 48.09 16.97
CA LYS A 29 -21.66 49.43 16.64
C LYS A 29 -21.94 49.54 15.11
N ARG A 30 -23.22 49.66 14.69
CA ARG A 30 -23.97 50.88 14.23
C ARG A 30 -23.55 51.33 12.82
N ASN A 31 -24.40 51.57 11.80
CA ASN A 31 -25.78 52.11 11.63
C ASN A 31 -26.37 51.55 10.30
N ARG A 32 -27.65 51.18 10.13
CA ARG A 32 -28.96 51.91 10.05
C ARG A 32 -29.29 52.51 8.66
N SER A 33 -30.24 51.87 7.97
CA SER A 33 -31.43 52.43 7.27
C SER A 33 -32.23 51.26 6.67
N GLU A 34 -33.31 50.75 7.30
CA GLU A 34 -34.74 51.14 7.12
C GLU A 34 -35.15 51.10 5.62
N LEU A 35 -36.13 50.30 5.17
CA LEU A 35 -37.55 50.31 5.57
C LEU A 35 -38.26 48.96 5.37
N GLU A 36 -39.36 48.82 6.11
CA GLU A 36 -40.24 47.67 6.31
C GLU A 36 -41.17 47.35 5.13
N THR A 37 -41.61 46.09 5.03
CA THR A 37 -43.02 45.67 5.19
C THR A 37 -43.15 44.14 5.02
N SER A 38 -43.84 43.51 5.97
CA SER A 38 -44.43 42.16 5.92
C SER A 38 -45.97 42.34 6.02
N PRO A 39 -46.86 41.36 5.74
CA PRO A 39 -46.68 39.90 5.86
C PRO A 39 -47.39 39.05 4.78
N THR A 40 -47.12 37.74 4.72
CA THR A 40 -48.12 36.65 4.90
C THR A 40 -47.65 35.29 4.35
N ARG A 41 -48.03 34.25 5.10
CA ARG A 41 -47.95 32.82 4.76
C ARG A 41 -48.61 32.52 3.39
N LYS A 42 -47.96 31.66 2.59
CA LYS A 42 -48.53 30.43 1.97
C LYS A 42 -47.50 29.75 1.06
N ARG A 43 -47.35 28.42 1.20
CA ARG A 43 -46.78 27.52 0.17
C ARG A 43 -47.56 27.67 -1.14
N PRO A 44 -46.91 27.53 -2.31
CA PRO A 44 -47.34 26.48 -3.23
C PRO A 44 -46.23 25.81 -4.07
N LYS A 45 -46.68 24.77 -4.77
CA LYS A 45 -45.99 23.82 -5.66
C LYS A 45 -45.57 24.43 -7.01
N THR A 46 -44.61 23.73 -7.65
CA THR A 46 -44.37 23.52 -9.10
C THR A 46 -43.99 24.69 -10.00
N GLN A 47 -42.90 24.51 -10.78
CA GLN A 47 -42.93 24.71 -12.23
C GLN A 47 -41.79 23.97 -12.98
N ASN A 48 -42.21 23.23 -14.00
CA ASN A 48 -41.42 22.65 -15.09
C ASN A 48 -40.71 23.74 -15.90
N ARG A 49 -39.52 23.43 -16.43
CA ARG A 49 -39.27 23.62 -17.87
C ARG A 49 -38.11 22.75 -18.37
N ALA A 50 -38.45 21.92 -19.35
CA ALA A 50 -37.56 21.12 -20.16
C ALA A 50 -36.70 22.00 -21.07
N ALA A 51 -35.45 21.57 -21.27
CA ALA A 51 -34.67 21.83 -22.48
C ALA A 51 -33.78 20.60 -22.72
N SER A 52 -34.37 19.63 -23.39
CA SER A 52 -33.71 18.53 -24.08
C SER A 52 -32.79 19.10 -25.16
N SER A 53 -31.48 18.91 -25.03
CA SER A 53 -30.56 19.03 -26.17
C SER A 53 -30.47 17.66 -26.82
N GLU A 54 -31.08 17.57 -28.00
CA GLU A 54 -31.11 16.41 -28.88
C GLU A 54 -29.69 15.91 -29.17
N ILE A 55 -29.44 14.66 -28.81
CA ILE A 55 -28.28 13.88 -29.26
C ILE A 55 -28.61 13.45 -30.68
N CYS A 56 -27.95 14.04 -31.69
CA CYS A 56 -27.96 13.48 -33.04
C CYS A 56 -27.32 12.08 -33.00
N ALA A 57 -28.16 11.09 -33.26
CA ALA A 57 -27.75 9.73 -33.57
C ALA A 57 -27.27 9.65 -35.01
N GLU A 58 -26.22 8.83 -35.21
CA GLU A 58 -25.76 8.13 -36.44
C GLU A 58 -24.20 8.10 -36.41
N THR A 59 -23.46 6.99 -36.38
CA THR A 59 -23.66 5.61 -36.86
C THR A 59 -22.74 4.60 -36.13
N ASN A 60 -23.21 3.35 -35.99
CA ASN A 60 -22.50 2.04 -35.90
C ASN A 60 -21.13 1.94 -35.18
N THR A 61 -20.99 1.22 -34.05
CA THR A 61 -21.10 -0.25 -33.91
C THR A 61 -21.26 -0.58 -32.41
N PRO A 62 -22.11 -1.53 -31.96
CA PRO A 62 -22.23 -1.85 -30.54
C PRO A 62 -21.06 -2.73 -30.09
N GLY A 63 -19.89 -2.11 -29.90
CA GLY A 63 -18.86 -2.71 -29.04
C GLY A 63 -19.42 -2.77 -27.63
N LEU A 64 -19.38 -3.95 -26.99
CA LEU A 64 -19.73 -4.09 -25.57
C LEU A 64 -18.89 -3.07 -24.77
N GLN A 65 -19.52 -2.03 -24.23
CA GLN A 65 -18.82 -1.13 -23.31
C GLN A 65 -18.47 -1.93 -22.05
N LEU A 66 -17.19 -1.89 -21.68
CA LEU A 66 -16.71 -2.54 -20.46
C LEU A 66 -17.41 -1.94 -19.23
N THR A 67 -17.60 -2.75 -18.19
CA THR A 67 -18.08 -2.24 -16.89
C THR A 67 -16.98 -1.41 -16.22
N TYR A 68 -17.34 -0.56 -15.26
CA TYR A 68 -16.36 0.21 -14.49
C TYR A 68 -15.31 -0.68 -13.80
N GLU A 69 -15.76 -1.80 -13.25
CA GLU A 69 -14.89 -2.81 -12.61
C GLU A 69 -13.93 -3.43 -13.62
N GLU A 70 -14.40 -3.72 -14.82
CA GLU A 70 -13.59 -4.29 -15.89
C GLU A 70 -12.52 -3.31 -16.38
N TYR A 71 -12.84 -2.02 -16.52
CA TYR A 71 -11.85 -0.98 -16.80
C TYR A 71 -10.77 -0.90 -15.71
N HIS A 72 -11.17 -0.99 -14.45
CA HIS A 72 -10.22 -0.97 -13.33
C HIS A 72 -9.30 -2.18 -13.35
N ARG A 73 -9.86 -3.37 -13.59
CA ARG A 73 -9.10 -4.62 -13.71
C ARG A 73 -8.08 -4.56 -14.84
N GLN A 74 -8.50 -4.21 -16.05
CA GLN A 74 -7.61 -4.12 -17.21
C GLN A 74 -6.53 -3.04 -17.02
N ARG A 75 -6.89 -1.88 -16.46
CA ARG A 75 -5.92 -0.83 -16.10
C ARG A 75 -4.85 -1.38 -15.16
N ASP A 76 -5.26 -2.08 -14.11
CA ASP A 76 -4.35 -2.59 -13.08
C ASP A 76 -3.48 -3.74 -13.62
N GLU A 77 -4.02 -4.58 -14.51
CA GLU A 77 -3.25 -5.59 -15.26
C GLU A 77 -2.16 -4.96 -16.14
N ILE A 78 -2.50 -3.92 -16.92
CA ILE A 78 -1.54 -3.20 -17.76
C ILE A 78 -0.45 -2.53 -16.92
N LEU A 79 -0.81 -1.87 -15.81
CA LEU A 79 0.15 -1.23 -14.92
C LEU A 79 1.08 -2.26 -14.26
N SER A 80 0.53 -3.40 -13.80
CA SER A 80 1.31 -4.50 -13.25
C SER A 80 2.29 -5.07 -14.28
N ALA A 81 1.85 -5.22 -15.54
CA ALA A 81 2.69 -5.69 -16.63
C ALA A 81 3.81 -4.68 -16.96
N ILE A 82 3.54 -3.37 -16.93
CA ILE A 82 4.57 -2.34 -17.10
C ILE A 82 5.65 -2.46 -16.02
N ILE A 83 5.29 -2.53 -14.73
CA ILE A 83 6.29 -2.66 -13.65
C ILE A 83 7.07 -3.97 -13.78
N PHE A 84 6.38 -5.07 -14.13
CA PHE A 84 7.03 -6.35 -14.38
C PHE A 84 8.08 -6.24 -15.49
N ASP A 85 7.74 -5.66 -16.64
CA ASP A 85 8.67 -5.49 -17.76
C ASP A 85 9.88 -4.64 -17.37
N LEU A 86 9.67 -3.55 -16.64
CA LEU A 86 10.77 -2.68 -16.17
C LEU A 86 11.73 -3.44 -15.27
N ASN A 87 11.21 -4.19 -14.29
CA ASN A 87 12.01 -4.99 -13.37
C ASN A 87 12.73 -6.12 -14.10
N HIS A 88 12.06 -6.75 -15.08
CA HIS A 88 12.64 -7.82 -15.89
C HIS A 88 13.79 -7.30 -16.76
N VAL A 89 13.62 -6.17 -17.45
CA VAL A 89 14.68 -5.55 -18.26
C VAL A 89 15.86 -5.14 -17.38
N ALA A 90 15.59 -4.56 -16.21
CA ALA A 90 16.63 -4.18 -15.25
C ALA A 90 17.43 -5.40 -14.73
N ALA A 91 16.76 -6.50 -14.41
CA ALA A 91 17.40 -7.75 -14.01
C ALA A 91 18.25 -8.34 -15.16
N THR A 92 17.72 -8.35 -16.37
CA THR A 92 18.41 -8.83 -17.59
C THR A 92 19.65 -7.99 -17.88
N GLN A 93 19.54 -6.66 -17.75
CA GLN A 93 20.64 -5.72 -17.87
C GLN A 93 21.73 -6.00 -16.82
N LYS A 94 21.34 -6.22 -15.56
CA LYS A 94 22.27 -6.55 -14.47
C LYS A 94 23.02 -7.84 -14.77
N ALA A 95 22.31 -8.89 -15.17
CA ALA A 95 22.91 -10.15 -15.60
C ALA A 95 23.90 -9.96 -16.77
N CYS A 96 23.60 -9.04 -17.69
CA CYS A 96 24.51 -8.71 -18.79
C CYS A 96 25.77 -7.94 -18.40
N ARG A 97 25.72 -7.15 -17.32
CA ARG A 97 26.85 -6.33 -16.86
C ARG A 97 27.77 -7.08 -15.89
N GLU A 98 27.18 -7.85 -14.99
CA GLU A 98 27.88 -8.46 -13.85
C GLU A 98 28.18 -9.95 -14.05
N GLY A 99 27.52 -10.61 -15.01
CA GLY A 99 27.64 -12.04 -15.25
C GLY A 99 28.30 -12.40 -16.59
N ALA A 100 28.37 -13.70 -16.84
CA ALA A 100 28.59 -14.27 -18.17
C ALA A 100 27.23 -14.75 -18.73
N PRO A 101 26.32 -13.83 -19.13
CA PRO A 101 24.99 -14.24 -19.58
C PRO A 101 25.12 -15.08 -20.85
N ASP A 102 24.16 -16.00 -21.03
CA ASP A 102 24.03 -16.75 -22.26
C ASP A 102 23.67 -15.83 -23.45
N LYS A 103 23.77 -16.37 -24.66
CA LYS A 103 23.53 -15.61 -25.90
C LYS A 103 22.09 -15.09 -26.00
N ILE A 104 21.09 -15.83 -25.51
CA ILE A 104 19.67 -15.46 -25.57
C ILE A 104 19.44 -14.25 -24.67
N THR A 105 19.97 -14.27 -23.44
CA THR A 105 19.88 -13.15 -22.50
C THR A 105 20.49 -11.86 -23.08
N LYS A 106 21.67 -11.95 -23.72
CA LYS A 106 22.31 -10.79 -24.38
C LYS A 106 21.46 -10.23 -25.52
N LEU A 107 20.96 -11.10 -26.40
CA LEU A 107 20.14 -10.70 -27.55
C LEU A 107 18.81 -10.10 -27.10
N SER A 108 18.18 -10.68 -26.08
CA SER A 108 16.96 -10.17 -25.47
C SER A 108 17.16 -8.74 -24.96
N TYR A 109 18.21 -8.50 -24.17
CA TYR A 109 18.50 -7.14 -23.67
C TYR A 109 18.78 -6.14 -24.80
N GLN A 110 19.56 -6.54 -25.82
CA GLN A 110 19.84 -5.69 -26.99
C GLN A 110 18.55 -5.34 -27.74
N SER A 111 17.67 -6.33 -27.95
CA SER A 111 16.37 -6.13 -28.60
C SER A 111 15.49 -5.14 -27.83
N GLN A 112 15.37 -5.30 -26.51
CA GLN A 112 14.61 -4.39 -25.65
C GLN A 112 15.16 -2.95 -25.71
N LYS A 113 16.50 -2.79 -25.71
CA LYS A 113 17.14 -1.48 -25.85
C LYS A 113 16.87 -0.83 -27.20
N THR A 114 16.92 -1.60 -28.29
CA THR A 114 16.60 -1.10 -29.64
C THR A 114 15.15 -0.64 -29.73
N TYR A 115 14.19 -1.44 -29.24
CA TYR A 115 12.79 -1.05 -29.24
C TYR A 115 12.53 0.20 -28.39
N ALA A 116 13.17 0.31 -27.22
CA ALA A 116 13.05 1.50 -26.38
C ALA A 116 13.63 2.75 -27.05
N ALA A 117 14.75 2.63 -27.77
CA ALA A 117 15.34 3.75 -28.51
C ALA A 117 14.41 4.24 -29.65
N LEU A 118 13.81 3.33 -30.41
CA LEU A 118 12.85 3.67 -31.47
C LEU A 118 11.63 4.45 -30.94
N VAL A 119 11.18 4.16 -29.73
CA VAL A 119 10.08 4.90 -29.07
C VAL A 119 10.50 6.36 -28.80
N VAL A 120 11.70 6.57 -28.26
CA VAL A 120 12.22 7.92 -27.99
C VAL A 120 12.42 8.70 -29.29
N GLU A 121 12.96 8.05 -30.32
CA GLU A 121 13.13 8.64 -31.65
C GLU A 121 11.79 9.04 -32.29
N ARG A 122 10.77 8.18 -32.20
CA ARG A 122 9.44 8.49 -32.71
C ARG A 122 8.82 9.71 -32.03
N ALA A 123 8.92 9.79 -30.70
CA ALA A 123 8.46 10.94 -29.94
C ALA A 123 9.24 12.22 -30.33
N ALA A 124 10.55 12.10 -30.53
CA ALA A 124 11.41 13.19 -30.96
C ALA A 124 10.99 13.75 -32.32
N THR A 125 10.84 12.89 -33.33
CA THR A 125 10.44 13.26 -34.69
C THR A 125 9.07 13.96 -34.69
N ARG A 126 8.11 13.41 -33.94
CA ARG A 126 6.77 14.00 -33.78
C ARG A 126 6.84 15.42 -33.23
N ILE A 127 7.60 15.62 -32.14
CA ILE A 127 7.71 16.89 -31.42
C ILE A 127 8.46 17.94 -32.25
N SER A 128 9.46 17.52 -33.01
CA SER A 128 10.24 18.41 -33.90
C SER A 128 9.48 18.83 -35.16
N GLY A 129 8.31 18.25 -35.44
CA GLY A 129 7.50 18.57 -36.61
C GLY A 129 8.05 18.00 -37.93
N CYS A 130 8.96 17.02 -37.86
CA CYS A 130 9.57 16.37 -39.01
C CYS A 130 8.74 15.17 -39.54
N GLU A 131 7.43 15.17 -39.34
CA GLU A 131 6.59 14.03 -39.73
C GLU A 131 6.31 13.95 -41.23
N ASP A 132 6.35 12.73 -41.74
CA ASP A 132 5.91 12.37 -43.09
C ASP A 132 4.38 12.47 -43.20
N LYS A 133 3.88 13.17 -44.22
CA LYS A 133 2.44 13.47 -44.43
C LYS A 133 1.58 12.24 -44.80
N PHE A 134 2.18 11.05 -44.93
CA PHE A 134 1.52 9.79 -45.25
C PHE A 134 1.77 8.77 -44.12
N ASN A 135 1.09 8.94 -42.99
CA ASN A 135 1.24 8.05 -41.83
C ASN A 135 -0.10 7.31 -41.56
N PRO A 136 -0.11 5.97 -41.43
CA PRO A 136 -1.30 5.23 -41.02
C PRO A 136 -1.86 5.68 -39.65
N ASP A 137 -3.18 5.64 -39.45
CA ASP A 137 -3.88 6.11 -38.22
C ASP A 137 -3.28 5.55 -36.92
N TYR A 138 -2.91 4.27 -36.89
CA TYR A 138 -2.32 3.66 -35.70
C TYR A 138 -0.93 4.22 -35.35
N ARG A 139 -0.13 4.61 -36.36
CA ARG A 139 1.18 5.24 -36.14
C ARG A 139 1.03 6.68 -35.67
N GLU A 140 0.00 7.38 -36.13
CA GLU A 140 -0.34 8.73 -35.66
C GLU A 140 -0.82 8.69 -34.20
N ARG A 141 -1.69 7.73 -33.84
CA ARG A 141 -2.14 7.50 -32.46
C ARG A 141 -0.98 7.20 -31.52
N GLU A 142 -0.11 6.29 -31.90
CA GLU A 142 1.08 5.96 -31.12
C GLU A 142 1.94 7.21 -30.93
N ALA A 143 2.30 7.90 -32.01
CA ALA A 143 3.13 9.11 -31.94
C ALA A 143 2.52 10.20 -31.05
N HIS A 144 1.21 10.42 -31.13
CA HIS A 144 0.50 11.36 -30.27
C HIS A 144 0.58 10.99 -28.78
N ARG A 145 0.38 9.70 -28.45
CA ARG A 145 0.50 9.21 -27.07
C ARG A 145 1.91 9.36 -26.51
N LEU A 146 2.93 9.05 -27.32
CA LEU A 146 4.34 9.22 -26.94
C LEU A 146 4.69 10.70 -26.73
N GLU A 147 4.22 11.59 -27.61
CA GLU A 147 4.33 13.04 -27.45
C GLU A 147 3.67 13.51 -26.15
N MET A 148 2.46 13.03 -25.84
CA MET A 148 1.78 13.38 -24.59
C MET A 148 2.62 13.02 -23.36
N VAL A 149 3.17 11.80 -23.32
CA VAL A 149 4.03 11.36 -22.20
C VAL A 149 5.28 12.22 -22.10
N ALA A 150 5.99 12.47 -23.22
CA ALA A 150 7.19 13.31 -23.21
C ALA A 150 6.90 14.75 -22.75
N LYS A 151 5.84 15.38 -23.27
CA LYS A 151 5.49 16.78 -22.95
C LYS A 151 4.92 16.95 -21.54
N LYS A 152 4.14 15.99 -21.05
CA LYS A 152 3.41 16.13 -19.77
C LYS A 152 4.10 15.45 -18.59
N LEU A 153 4.73 14.30 -18.80
CA LEU A 153 5.43 13.54 -17.75
C LEU A 153 6.96 13.68 -17.85
N GLY A 154 7.47 14.13 -19.00
CA GLY A 154 8.89 14.39 -19.23
C GLY A 154 9.60 13.26 -19.96
N TRP A 155 10.72 13.62 -20.62
CA TRP A 155 11.56 12.68 -21.38
C TRP A 155 12.10 11.53 -20.55
N ARG A 156 12.40 11.76 -19.26
CA ARG A 156 12.84 10.71 -18.35
C ARG A 156 11.78 9.63 -18.17
N MET A 157 10.53 10.04 -17.91
CA MET A 157 9.42 9.09 -17.76
C MET A 157 9.21 8.32 -19.07
N LEU A 158 9.20 9.00 -20.21
CA LEU A 158 9.10 8.33 -21.51
C LEU A 158 10.22 7.29 -21.70
N ALA A 159 11.47 7.65 -21.42
CA ALA A 159 12.61 6.74 -21.58
C ALA A 159 12.56 5.53 -20.63
N ILE A 160 12.01 5.70 -19.42
CA ILE A 160 11.76 4.59 -18.51
C ILE A 160 10.68 3.68 -19.07
N CYS A 161 9.48 4.23 -19.34
CA CYS A 161 8.35 3.47 -19.84
C CYS A 161 8.64 2.80 -21.20
N ALA A 162 9.50 3.39 -22.04
CA ALA A 162 9.89 2.84 -23.33
C ALA A 162 10.52 1.44 -23.24
N TYR A 163 11.15 1.08 -22.12
CA TYR A 163 11.66 -0.27 -21.89
C TYR A 163 10.55 -1.30 -21.66
N ALA A 164 9.38 -0.89 -21.15
CA ALA A 164 8.28 -1.81 -20.93
C ALA A 164 7.56 -2.14 -22.25
N GLU A 165 7.51 -3.43 -22.60
CA GLU A 165 6.78 -3.90 -23.77
C GLU A 165 5.30 -3.57 -23.66
N SER A 166 4.72 -3.79 -22.49
CA SER A 166 3.33 -3.50 -22.18
C SER A 166 2.98 -2.03 -22.39
N PHE A 167 3.91 -1.10 -22.09
CA PHE A 167 3.73 0.32 -22.39
C PHE A 167 3.78 0.61 -23.89
N ARG A 168 4.73 0.00 -24.63
CA ARG A 168 4.82 0.16 -26.09
C ARG A 168 3.54 -0.33 -26.78
N ARG A 169 3.05 -1.50 -26.37
CA ARG A 169 1.79 -2.08 -26.86
C ARG A 169 0.59 -1.23 -26.48
N LEU A 170 0.51 -0.74 -25.24
CA LEU A 170 -0.50 0.23 -24.83
C LEU A 170 -0.53 1.47 -25.74
N CYS A 171 0.63 2.02 -26.10
CA CYS A 171 0.67 3.17 -27.00
C CYS A 171 0.21 2.83 -28.43
N ARG A 172 0.61 1.66 -28.96
CA ARG A 172 0.39 1.25 -30.36
C ARG A 172 -0.96 0.58 -30.63
N GLU A 173 -1.37 -0.33 -29.77
CA GLU A 173 -2.44 -1.30 -30.00
C GLU A 173 -3.75 -0.92 -29.31
N GLU A 174 -3.71 -0.20 -28.17
CA GLU A 174 -4.93 0.09 -27.42
C GLU A 174 -5.86 1.03 -28.20
N GLU A 175 -7.09 0.60 -28.45
CA GLU A 175 -8.09 1.37 -29.19
C GLU A 175 -9.02 2.16 -28.27
N ASP A 176 -9.25 1.67 -27.05
CA ASP A 176 -10.12 2.31 -26.09
C ASP A 176 -9.43 3.55 -25.49
N ARG A 177 -9.95 4.73 -25.84
CA ARG A 177 -9.46 6.02 -25.36
C ARG A 177 -9.62 6.18 -23.84
N TRP A 178 -10.66 5.61 -23.25
CA TRP A 178 -10.91 5.64 -21.81
C TRP A 178 -9.92 4.77 -21.06
N LEU A 179 -9.69 3.53 -21.52
CA LEU A 179 -8.70 2.65 -20.91
C LEU A 179 -7.29 3.27 -20.97
N TRP A 180 -6.89 3.80 -22.13
CA TRP A 180 -5.65 4.59 -22.27
C TRP A 180 -5.59 5.74 -21.25
N GLY A 181 -6.66 6.53 -21.15
CA GLY A 181 -6.75 7.66 -20.23
C GLY A 181 -6.63 7.24 -18.76
N CYS A 182 -7.25 6.13 -18.37
CA CYS A 182 -7.17 5.54 -17.03
C CYS A 182 -5.75 5.08 -16.69
N VAL A 183 -5.08 4.37 -17.60
CA VAL A 183 -3.70 3.91 -17.40
C VAL A 183 -2.73 5.10 -17.35
N TYR A 184 -2.82 6.01 -18.32
CA TYR A 184 -2.01 7.24 -18.36
C TYR A 184 -2.14 8.06 -17.07
N THR A 185 -3.37 8.20 -16.55
CA THR A 185 -3.63 8.91 -15.30
C THR A 185 -2.91 8.26 -14.13
N LYS A 186 -2.94 6.93 -14.02
CA LYS A 186 -2.21 6.21 -12.97
C LYS A 186 -0.69 6.32 -13.14
N ILE A 187 -0.16 6.22 -14.36
CA ILE A 187 1.28 6.45 -14.61
C ILE A 187 1.68 7.85 -14.12
N ARG A 188 0.87 8.87 -14.40
CA ARG A 188 1.09 10.24 -13.91
C ARG A 188 1.05 10.32 -12.39
N ASP A 189 0.03 9.75 -11.77
CA ASP A 189 -0.19 9.84 -10.32
C ASP A 189 0.92 9.11 -9.53
N PHE A 190 1.50 8.05 -10.12
CA PHE A 190 2.61 7.26 -9.55
C PHE A 190 3.96 7.52 -10.23
N ALA A 191 4.11 8.62 -10.95
CA ALA A 191 5.31 8.93 -11.74
C ALA A 191 6.59 8.91 -10.88
N TYR A 192 6.54 9.51 -9.68
CA TYR A 192 7.69 9.52 -8.78
C TYR A 192 8.09 8.10 -8.35
N ASN A 193 7.10 7.23 -8.10
CA ASN A 193 7.32 5.84 -7.70
C ASN A 193 7.97 5.05 -8.83
N ILE A 194 7.45 5.17 -10.06
CA ILE A 194 7.99 4.51 -11.25
C ILE A 194 9.44 4.96 -11.50
N GLU A 195 9.72 6.26 -11.42
CA GLU A 195 11.08 6.78 -11.59
C GLU A 195 12.06 6.28 -10.55
N LEU A 196 11.62 6.23 -9.28
CA LEU A 196 12.46 5.77 -8.18
C LEU A 196 12.73 4.27 -8.29
N GLN A 197 11.72 3.45 -8.65
CA GLN A 197 11.91 2.02 -8.90
C GLN A 197 12.91 1.79 -10.04
N ALA A 198 12.76 2.48 -11.17
CA ALA A 198 13.73 2.39 -12.26
C ALA A 198 15.17 2.73 -11.81
N CYS A 199 15.33 3.68 -10.87
CA CYS A 199 16.64 4.00 -10.30
C CYS A 199 17.18 2.94 -9.33
N LEU A 200 16.35 2.44 -8.41
CA LEU A 200 16.73 1.40 -7.45
C LEU A 200 17.15 0.11 -8.17
N HIS A 201 16.48 -0.21 -9.27
CA HIS A 201 16.82 -1.35 -10.12
C HIS A 201 17.91 -1.04 -11.17
N ALA A 202 18.52 0.15 -11.15
CA ALA A 202 19.60 0.56 -12.05
C ALA A 202 19.26 0.48 -13.56
N LEU A 203 17.99 0.67 -13.94
CA LEU A 203 17.54 0.64 -15.33
C LEU A 203 18.24 1.74 -16.16
N ASP A 204 18.79 1.38 -17.32
CA ASP A 204 19.58 2.27 -18.18
C ASP A 204 18.73 3.15 -19.12
N TRP A 205 17.72 3.83 -18.57
CA TRP A 205 16.90 4.83 -19.28
C TRP A 205 17.72 6.03 -19.74
N ARG A 206 18.81 6.34 -19.02
CA ARG A 206 19.68 7.47 -19.34
C ARG A 206 20.35 7.31 -20.72
N SER A 207 20.76 6.09 -21.07
CA SER A 207 21.42 5.83 -22.36
C SER A 207 20.55 6.19 -23.58
N LEU A 208 19.22 6.10 -23.44
CA LEU A 208 18.26 6.43 -24.51
C LEU A 208 18.19 7.94 -24.80
N LEU A 209 18.52 8.79 -23.80
CA LEU A 209 18.43 10.24 -23.91
C LEU A 209 19.77 10.92 -24.22
N LEU A 210 20.90 10.22 -24.03
CA LEU A 210 22.24 10.78 -24.24
C LEU A 210 22.54 11.27 -25.67
N PRO A 211 22.11 10.59 -26.75
CA PRO A 211 22.36 11.06 -28.12
C PRO A 211 21.79 12.47 -28.36
N TYR A 212 20.54 12.67 -27.94
CA TYR A 212 19.80 13.92 -28.10
C TYR A 212 20.30 15.08 -27.25
N TRP A 213 21.07 14.80 -26.19
CA TRP A 213 21.72 15.85 -25.41
C TRP A 213 22.90 16.48 -26.16
N LYS A 214 23.60 15.70 -26.99
CA LYS A 214 24.83 16.13 -27.67
C LYS A 214 24.58 16.76 -29.04
N GLU A 215 23.53 16.34 -29.75
CA GLU A 215 23.34 16.64 -31.18
C GLU A 215 22.31 17.75 -31.49
N GLY A 216 21.56 18.21 -30.50
CA GLY A 216 20.52 19.24 -30.68
C GLY A 216 19.35 18.95 -29.76
N SER A 217 19.25 19.70 -28.66
CA SER A 217 18.37 19.40 -27.53
C SER A 217 16.92 19.21 -27.94
N LEU A 218 16.38 18.00 -27.72
CA LEU A 218 14.95 17.73 -27.80
C LEU A 218 14.16 18.83 -27.09
N PRO A 219 13.09 19.37 -27.70
CA PRO A 219 12.27 20.37 -27.04
C PRO A 219 11.80 19.88 -25.65
N GLY A 220 12.15 20.64 -24.62
CA GLY A 220 11.81 20.33 -23.23
C GLY A 220 12.74 19.32 -22.51
N LEU A 221 13.78 18.77 -23.15
CA LEU A 221 14.79 17.96 -22.45
C LEU A 221 15.74 18.86 -21.65
N LYS A 222 15.54 18.90 -20.33
CA LYS A 222 16.38 19.69 -19.42
C LYS A 222 17.51 18.84 -18.82
N LYS A 223 18.60 19.48 -18.37
CA LYS A 223 19.76 18.81 -17.76
C LYS A 223 19.37 17.95 -16.56
N GLU A 224 18.37 18.40 -15.79
CA GLU A 224 17.88 17.72 -14.60
C GLU A 224 17.23 16.38 -14.93
N ALA A 225 16.69 16.22 -16.14
CA ALA A 225 16.05 14.98 -16.59
C ALA A 225 17.03 13.80 -16.66
N LEU A 226 18.32 14.07 -16.88
CA LEU A 226 19.35 13.03 -16.91
C LEU A 226 19.84 12.62 -15.51
N GLY A 227 19.58 13.44 -14.49
CA GLY A 227 20.04 13.21 -13.13
C GLY A 227 21.57 13.26 -12.95
N SER A 228 22.01 13.26 -11.69
CA SER A 228 23.43 13.13 -11.33
C SER A 228 23.85 11.67 -11.39
N LYS A 229 24.94 11.35 -12.11
CA LYS A 229 25.49 9.98 -12.17
C LYS A 229 25.78 9.43 -10.78
N LYS A 230 26.37 10.25 -9.90
CA LYS A 230 26.70 9.87 -8.52
C LYS A 230 25.43 9.50 -7.74
N LYS A 231 24.40 10.35 -7.77
CA LYS A 231 23.12 10.11 -7.09
C LYS A 231 22.40 8.86 -7.62
N LEU A 232 22.45 8.63 -8.93
CA LEU A 232 21.86 7.44 -9.54
C LEU A 232 22.59 6.15 -9.12
N ALA A 233 23.92 6.19 -9.01
CA ALA A 233 24.71 5.06 -8.53
C ALA A 233 24.45 4.76 -7.05
N GLU A 234 24.33 5.80 -6.22
CA GLU A 234 23.94 5.66 -4.80
C GLU A 234 22.55 5.02 -4.67
N LEU A 235 21.56 5.49 -5.43
CA LEU A 235 20.23 4.89 -5.46
C LEU A 235 20.24 3.42 -5.92
N ALA A 236 20.99 3.11 -6.99
CA ALA A 236 21.12 1.73 -7.49
C ALA A 236 21.75 0.77 -6.47
N SER A 237 22.51 1.27 -5.50
CA SER A 237 23.10 0.48 -4.42
C SER A 237 22.20 0.36 -3.17
N THR A 238 21.07 1.06 -3.14
CA THR A 238 20.14 1.09 -2.00
C THR A 238 19.12 -0.05 -2.11
N ARG A 239 18.86 -0.80 -1.02
CA ARG A 239 17.78 -1.80 -1.03
C ARG A 239 16.43 -1.10 -1.08
N PRO A 240 15.45 -1.59 -1.87
CA PRO A 240 14.13 -0.96 -1.96
C PRO A 240 13.42 -0.73 -0.62
N HIS A 241 13.61 -1.64 0.36
CA HIS A 241 12.97 -1.56 1.67
C HIS A 241 13.79 -0.82 2.74
N ASP A 242 14.99 -0.33 2.40
CA ASP A 242 15.76 0.57 3.27
C ASP A 242 15.23 2.01 3.24
N ILE A 243 14.26 2.30 2.36
CA ILE A 243 13.69 3.63 2.16
C ILE A 243 12.18 3.62 2.32
N VAL A 244 11.66 4.69 2.92
CA VAL A 244 10.24 5.03 3.00
C VAL A 244 9.99 6.22 2.10
N ILE A 245 9.02 6.11 1.20
CA ILE A 245 8.69 7.14 0.22
C ILE A 245 7.57 8.04 0.72
N ASP A 246 7.77 9.35 0.65
CA ASP A 246 6.72 10.35 0.79
C ASP A 246 6.21 10.72 -0.61
N PRO A 247 5.07 10.15 -1.07
CA PRO A 247 4.57 10.39 -2.42
C PRO A 247 4.09 11.84 -2.63
N VAL A 248 3.71 12.54 -1.55
CA VAL A 248 3.21 13.92 -1.62
C VAL A 248 4.37 14.88 -1.78
N LYS A 249 5.43 14.71 -0.97
CA LYS A 249 6.62 15.57 -1.03
C LYS A 249 7.61 15.16 -2.11
N LYS A 250 7.45 13.96 -2.70
CA LYS A 250 8.38 13.37 -3.67
C LYS A 250 9.80 13.26 -3.09
N THR A 251 9.87 12.76 -1.86
CA THR A 251 11.11 12.50 -1.13
C THR A 251 11.10 11.08 -0.58
N PHE A 252 12.25 10.63 -0.07
CA PHE A 252 12.34 9.40 0.70
C PHE A 252 13.29 9.59 1.88
N ARG A 253 13.18 8.71 2.88
CA ARG A 253 14.04 8.66 4.08
C ARG A 253 14.25 7.22 4.52
N ASN A 254 15.22 6.97 5.39
CA ASN A 254 15.29 5.66 6.05
C ASN A 254 14.17 5.47 7.09
N PRO A 255 13.69 4.23 7.29
CA PRO A 255 12.83 3.93 8.42
C PRO A 255 13.63 4.02 9.72
N VAL A 256 13.02 4.64 10.75
CA VAL A 256 13.68 4.88 12.04
C VAL A 256 12.78 4.48 13.19
N TYR A 257 13.38 3.94 14.25
CA TYR A 257 12.75 3.64 15.52
C TYR A 257 13.66 4.09 16.66
N LYS A 258 13.14 4.90 17.60
CA LYS A 258 13.93 5.51 18.69
C LYS A 258 15.25 6.14 18.22
N ASN A 259 15.19 6.93 17.13
CA ASN A 259 16.34 7.58 16.49
C ASN A 259 17.43 6.63 15.96
N ARG A 260 17.14 5.34 15.81
CA ARG A 260 18.01 4.36 15.16
C ARG A 260 17.39 3.90 13.85
N ILE A 261 18.23 3.66 12.85
CA ILE A 261 17.78 3.08 11.57
C ILE A 261 17.31 1.65 11.84
N GLN A 262 16.13 1.33 11.35
CA GLN A 262 15.64 -0.05 11.35
C GLN A 262 16.22 -0.75 10.12
N ARG A 263 16.82 -1.92 10.33
CA ARG A 263 17.54 -2.63 9.26
C ARG A 263 16.62 -3.65 8.61
N ASP A 264 16.57 -3.62 7.27
CA ASP A 264 15.93 -4.63 6.44
C ASP A 264 16.75 -5.93 6.46
N VAL A 265 16.14 -7.04 6.90
CA VAL A 265 16.78 -8.37 6.99
C VAL A 265 15.98 -9.43 6.24
N ASP A 266 16.66 -10.49 5.83
CA ASP A 266 16.09 -11.48 4.91
C ASP A 266 15.57 -12.74 5.61
N ALA A 267 16.00 -12.94 6.84
CA ALA A 267 15.69 -14.09 7.66
C ALA A 267 15.66 -13.69 9.13
N SER A 268 14.89 -14.42 9.91
CA SER A 268 14.88 -14.28 11.36
C SER A 268 16.23 -14.66 11.97
N THR A 269 16.58 -14.03 13.09
CA THR A 269 17.82 -14.31 13.83
C THR A 269 17.50 -14.93 15.18
N PHE A 270 18.33 -15.86 15.61
CA PHE A 270 18.23 -16.52 16.92
C PHE A 270 19.55 -16.35 17.66
N ASP A 271 19.45 -15.99 18.94
CA ASP A 271 20.60 -15.87 19.84
C ASP A 271 20.25 -16.59 21.16
N PRO A 272 20.96 -17.68 21.51
CA PRO A 272 20.71 -18.44 22.74
C PRO A 272 20.80 -17.60 24.01
N SER A 273 21.53 -16.48 24.00
CA SER A 273 21.67 -15.62 25.18
C SER A 273 20.38 -14.87 25.54
N ASP A 274 19.40 -14.80 24.64
CA ASP A 274 18.07 -14.26 24.96
C ASP A 274 17.17 -15.28 25.69
N TRP A 275 17.66 -16.51 25.91
CA TRP A 275 16.88 -17.65 26.38
C TRP A 275 17.38 -18.23 27.74
N VAL A 276 17.91 -17.39 28.64
CA VAL A 276 18.66 -17.86 29.84
C VAL A 276 17.82 -18.52 30.95
N ALA A 277 18.32 -19.69 31.37
CA ALA A 277 18.23 -20.48 32.63
C ALA A 277 16.90 -20.97 33.22
N GLU A 278 15.76 -20.28 33.12
CA GLU A 278 14.50 -20.79 33.70
C GLU A 278 13.69 -21.67 32.74
N GLN A 279 14.06 -21.71 31.46
CA GLN A 279 13.50 -22.64 30.46
C GLN A 279 14.59 -23.64 30.07
N LYS A 280 14.70 -24.74 30.82
CA LYS A 280 15.56 -25.89 30.48
C LYS A 280 15.17 -26.46 29.12
N GLY A 281 15.85 -26.03 28.07
CA GLY A 281 15.77 -26.55 26.72
C GLY A 281 17.12 -26.34 26.02
N ASP A 282 17.42 -27.24 25.07
CA ASP A 282 18.59 -27.19 24.21
C ASP A 282 18.78 -25.79 23.58
N PRO A 283 19.99 -25.21 23.51
CA PRO A 283 20.26 -23.89 22.92
C PRO A 283 20.02 -23.80 21.40
N ARG A 284 19.13 -24.62 20.85
CA ARG A 284 18.77 -24.67 19.44
C ARG A 284 17.62 -23.72 19.14
N ASP A 285 17.63 -23.19 17.93
CA ASP A 285 16.55 -22.35 17.42
C ASP A 285 15.23 -23.13 17.44
N PRO A 286 14.21 -22.69 18.21
CA PRO A 286 12.96 -23.42 18.40
C PRO A 286 12.13 -23.52 17.12
N THR A 287 12.44 -22.72 16.10
CA THR A 287 11.75 -22.75 14.79
C THR A 287 12.29 -23.84 13.87
N LEU A 288 13.45 -24.42 14.16
CA LEU A 288 14.02 -25.51 13.37
C LEU A 288 13.17 -26.78 13.54
N ARG A 289 12.90 -27.46 12.43
CA ARG A 289 12.31 -28.80 12.39
C ARG A 289 13.39 -29.80 12.79
N GLU A 290 13.06 -30.65 13.75
CA GLU A 290 13.92 -31.80 14.07
C GLU A 290 13.70 -32.94 13.06
N ASN A 291 14.75 -33.70 12.77
CA ASN A 291 14.69 -34.86 11.86
C ASN A 291 13.95 -36.06 12.48
N ASP A 292 13.67 -36.02 13.78
CA ASP A 292 13.00 -37.10 14.48
C ASP A 292 11.48 -37.03 14.22
N ALA A 293 10.96 -38.07 13.56
CA ALA A 293 9.54 -38.31 13.29
C ALA A 293 8.64 -38.34 14.55
N LYS A 294 9.19 -38.08 15.74
CA LYS A 294 8.49 -37.96 17.01
C LYS A 294 7.85 -36.58 17.23
N PHE A 295 8.32 -35.52 16.57
CA PHE A 295 7.72 -34.18 16.70
C PHE A 295 6.74 -33.90 15.57
N THR A 296 5.56 -34.50 15.71
CA THR A 296 4.37 -34.38 14.85
C THR A 296 3.83 -32.96 14.72
N TRP A 297 4.19 -32.03 15.61
CA TRP A 297 3.51 -30.73 15.71
C TRP A 297 3.95 -29.68 14.68
N TYR A 298 5.11 -29.89 14.05
CA TYR A 298 5.53 -29.13 12.88
C TYR A 298 4.70 -29.47 11.63
N GLY A 299 4.11 -30.67 11.55
CA GLY A 299 3.45 -31.16 10.35
C GLY A 299 4.40 -31.33 9.15
N SER A 300 3.83 -31.66 7.99
CA SER A 300 4.57 -31.77 6.73
C SER A 300 4.90 -30.39 6.14
N CYS A 301 5.90 -30.34 5.25
CA CYS A 301 6.24 -29.12 4.54
C CYS A 301 5.07 -28.65 3.65
N ASP A 302 4.70 -27.37 3.72
CA ASP A 302 3.57 -26.82 2.93
C ASP A 302 3.86 -26.71 1.43
N LEU A 303 5.14 -26.70 1.03
CA LEU A 303 5.52 -26.52 -0.37
C LEU A 303 5.63 -27.85 -1.13
N CYS A 304 6.10 -28.92 -0.50
CA CYS A 304 6.34 -30.21 -1.15
C CYS A 304 5.68 -31.41 -0.45
N ALA A 305 4.91 -31.18 0.62
CA ALA A 305 4.27 -32.21 1.44
C ALA A 305 5.25 -33.22 2.10
N SER A 306 6.56 -32.95 2.12
CA SER A 306 7.54 -33.82 2.78
C SER A 306 7.26 -33.91 4.29
N PRO A 307 7.12 -35.13 4.85
CA PRO A 307 6.95 -35.32 6.29
C PRO A 307 8.24 -35.01 7.07
N GLY A 308 9.41 -35.17 6.44
CA GLY A 308 10.72 -34.80 7.00
C GLY A 308 11.24 -33.46 6.51
N VAL A 309 12.44 -33.09 6.98
CA VAL A 309 13.19 -31.91 6.51
C VAL A 309 13.48 -32.02 5.02
N CYS A 310 13.22 -30.93 4.28
CA CYS A 310 13.51 -30.82 2.86
C CYS A 310 14.23 -29.49 2.54
N SER A 311 14.70 -29.33 1.31
CA SER A 311 15.43 -28.14 0.85
C SER A 311 14.52 -26.99 0.39
N CYS A 312 13.20 -27.09 0.58
CA CYS A 312 12.26 -26.04 0.21
C CYS A 312 12.59 -24.72 0.91
N ARG A 313 12.47 -23.62 0.17
CA ARG A 313 12.63 -22.24 0.66
C ARG A 313 11.52 -21.39 0.05
N LEU A 314 11.06 -20.39 0.79
CA LEU A 314 10.11 -19.42 0.26
C LEU A 314 10.80 -18.57 -0.82
N LYS A 315 10.16 -18.42 -1.98
CA LYS A 315 10.65 -17.52 -3.03
C LYS A 315 10.45 -16.08 -2.59
N ARG A 316 11.46 -15.23 -2.80
CA ARG A 316 11.43 -13.81 -2.41
C ARG A 316 10.76 -12.90 -3.45
N SER A 317 10.47 -13.40 -4.64
CA SER A 317 10.01 -12.58 -5.76
C SER A 317 8.81 -11.68 -5.45
N PRO A 318 7.78 -12.06 -4.66
CA PRO A 318 6.68 -11.14 -4.38
C PRO A 318 7.09 -9.92 -3.53
N SER A 319 8.13 -10.06 -2.70
CA SER A 319 8.67 -8.96 -1.89
C SER A 319 9.36 -7.89 -2.74
N ASP A 320 9.81 -8.22 -3.95
CA ASP A 320 10.36 -7.22 -4.89
C ASP A 320 9.27 -6.30 -5.46
N TYR A 321 8.01 -6.69 -5.33
CA TYR A 321 6.83 -5.94 -5.79
C TYR A 321 6.06 -5.29 -4.63
N VAL A 322 6.76 -4.91 -3.56
CA VAL A 322 6.18 -4.08 -2.49
C VAL A 322 7.09 -2.90 -2.14
N GLN A 323 6.49 -1.83 -1.64
CA GLN A 323 7.17 -0.57 -1.39
C GLN A 323 6.72 0.06 -0.07
N LEU A 324 7.67 0.58 0.71
CA LEU A 324 7.36 1.35 1.92
C LEU A 324 6.98 2.78 1.57
N VAL A 325 5.86 3.25 2.12
CA VAL A 325 5.31 4.57 1.84
C VAL A 325 4.84 5.25 3.12
N GLU A 326 4.91 6.58 3.17
CA GLU A 326 4.23 7.35 4.21
C GLU A 326 2.71 7.21 4.04
N ALA A 327 2.04 6.70 5.07
CA ALA A 327 0.60 6.42 5.13
C ALA A 327 -0.13 7.41 6.06
N GLY A 328 0.35 8.66 6.07
CA GLY A 328 -0.25 9.76 6.84
C GLY A 328 -0.26 9.49 8.35
N THR A 329 -1.45 9.50 8.95
CA THR A 329 -1.60 9.29 10.41
C THR A 329 -1.33 7.86 10.86
N LYS A 330 -1.22 6.90 9.92
CA LYS A 330 -0.86 5.51 10.20
C LYS A 330 0.67 5.30 10.30
N GLY A 331 1.46 6.32 9.99
CA GLY A 331 2.92 6.20 9.94
C GLY A 331 3.38 5.58 8.63
N VAL A 332 4.31 4.62 8.70
CA VAL A 332 4.81 3.92 7.50
C VAL A 332 3.85 2.78 7.15
N GLY A 333 3.48 2.67 5.87
CA GLY A 333 2.69 1.58 5.32
C GLY A 333 3.39 0.87 4.18
N VAL A 334 2.73 -0.16 3.64
CA VAL A 334 3.23 -0.96 2.51
C VAL A 334 2.27 -0.83 1.34
N ARG A 335 2.80 -0.61 0.14
CA ARG A 335 2.04 -0.53 -1.11
C ARG A 335 2.45 -1.65 -2.06
N ALA A 336 1.48 -2.23 -2.77
CA ALA A 336 1.70 -3.19 -3.83
C ALA A 336 2.26 -2.51 -5.11
N LEU A 337 3.20 -3.17 -5.78
CA LEU A 337 3.76 -2.78 -7.10
C LEU A 337 3.42 -3.81 -8.19
N ALA A 338 2.57 -4.79 -7.87
CA ALA A 338 2.00 -5.76 -8.79
C ALA A 338 0.59 -6.13 -8.31
N ASN A 339 -0.18 -6.81 -9.16
CA ASN A 339 -1.40 -7.46 -8.72
C ASN A 339 -1.05 -8.77 -7.99
N PHE A 340 -1.64 -8.98 -6.81
CA PHE A 340 -1.55 -10.23 -6.07
C PHE A 340 -2.93 -10.90 -6.01
N LYS A 341 -2.95 -12.23 -6.05
CA LYS A 341 -4.17 -13.03 -6.00
C LYS A 341 -4.42 -13.58 -4.61
N ALA A 342 -5.68 -13.80 -4.27
CA ALA A 342 -6.04 -14.52 -3.06
C ALA A 342 -5.31 -15.88 -3.02
N GLY A 343 -4.63 -16.17 -1.90
CA GLY A 343 -3.79 -17.36 -1.71
C GLY A 343 -2.29 -17.13 -1.96
N ASP A 344 -1.88 -15.99 -2.54
CA ASP A 344 -0.46 -15.70 -2.73
C ASP A 344 0.27 -15.52 -1.39
N ILE A 345 1.44 -16.15 -1.26
CA ILE A 345 2.38 -15.89 -0.16
C ILE A 345 3.27 -14.73 -0.56
N LEU A 346 3.13 -13.58 0.11
CA LEU A 346 3.81 -12.33 -0.26
C LEU A 346 5.22 -12.22 0.33
N GLY A 347 5.47 -12.85 1.48
CA GLY A 347 6.76 -12.81 2.14
C GLY A 347 6.73 -13.45 3.53
N GLU A 348 7.89 -13.49 4.16
CA GLU A 348 8.07 -13.97 5.53
C GLU A 348 8.05 -12.79 6.50
N PHE A 349 7.39 -12.95 7.64
CA PHE A 349 7.48 -12.06 8.79
C PHE A 349 8.71 -12.43 9.60
N VAL A 350 9.75 -11.60 9.52
CA VAL A 350 11.07 -11.89 10.08
C VAL A 350 11.43 -10.93 11.21
N GLY A 351 12.26 -11.42 12.13
CA GLY A 351 12.81 -10.63 13.21
C GLY A 351 13.66 -11.47 14.15
N LYS A 352 13.88 -10.96 15.36
CA LYS A 352 14.59 -11.72 16.40
C LYS A 352 13.65 -12.77 17.00
N ILE A 353 14.10 -14.01 17.10
CA ILE A 353 13.37 -15.13 17.70
C ILE A 353 13.54 -15.07 19.22
N MET A 354 12.44 -14.80 19.91
CA MET A 354 12.37 -14.56 21.35
C MET A 354 11.53 -15.61 22.05
N PRO A 355 11.75 -15.87 23.35
CA PRO A 355 10.95 -16.82 24.10
C PRO A 355 9.48 -16.38 24.24
N PRO A 356 8.51 -17.30 24.39
CA PRO A 356 7.08 -16.96 24.52
C PRO A 356 6.72 -16.01 25.67
N ASN A 357 7.57 -15.95 26.70
CA ASN A 357 7.42 -15.04 27.84
C ASN A 357 8.03 -13.64 27.59
N TYR A 358 8.62 -13.36 26.43
CA TYR A 358 9.16 -12.04 26.10
C TYR A 358 8.06 -10.96 26.09
N ARG A 359 8.35 -9.80 26.69
CA ARG A 359 7.37 -8.70 26.87
C ARG A 359 7.84 -7.35 26.35
N ASP A 360 9.09 -7.21 25.92
CA ASP A 360 9.63 -5.90 25.54
C ASP A 360 9.18 -5.43 24.15
N ASP A 361 8.48 -6.27 23.38
CA ASP A 361 7.79 -5.88 22.15
C ASP A 361 6.31 -6.23 22.21
N ASN A 362 5.51 -5.35 22.81
CA ASN A 362 4.06 -5.48 22.94
C ASN A 362 3.27 -4.89 21.76
N VAL A 363 3.96 -4.49 20.68
CA VAL A 363 3.34 -3.87 19.51
C VAL A 363 3.45 -4.76 18.29
N TYR A 364 4.64 -5.30 18.03
CA TYR A 364 4.92 -6.01 16.79
C TYR A 364 5.22 -7.49 16.97
N ALA A 365 5.51 -7.96 18.18
CA ALA A 365 5.85 -9.37 18.38
C ALA A 365 4.69 -10.26 17.94
N LEU A 366 5.00 -11.21 17.05
CA LEU A 366 4.04 -12.17 16.53
C LEU A 366 4.37 -13.55 17.07
N GLU A 367 3.34 -14.25 17.53
CA GLU A 367 3.48 -15.61 18.03
C GLU A 367 3.57 -16.62 16.88
N VAL A 368 4.58 -17.48 16.94
CA VAL A 368 4.71 -18.63 16.05
C VAL A 368 4.04 -19.82 16.72
N GLN A 369 2.91 -20.26 16.16
CA GLN A 369 2.13 -21.36 16.71
C GLN A 369 2.47 -22.69 16.01
N PRO A 370 2.38 -23.82 16.72
CA PRO A 370 2.50 -25.14 16.11
C PRO A 370 1.31 -25.41 15.18
N LYS A 371 1.53 -26.19 14.11
CA LYS A 371 0.46 -26.54 13.18
C LYS A 371 -0.56 -27.53 13.74
N THR A 372 -0.13 -28.34 14.71
CA THR A 372 -1.03 -29.32 15.35
C THR A 372 -1.16 -28.99 16.83
N TRP A 373 -2.34 -29.26 17.38
CA TRP A 373 -2.67 -29.12 18.81
C TRP A 373 -1.88 -30.04 19.75
N GLN A 374 -0.89 -30.79 19.26
CA GLN A 374 -0.13 -31.77 20.04
C GLN A 374 0.99 -31.14 20.89
N ARG A 375 1.18 -29.81 20.84
CA ARG A 375 2.10 -29.08 21.71
C ARG A 375 1.33 -28.50 22.92
N ILE A 376 1.71 -28.93 24.13
CA ILE A 376 1.02 -28.61 25.40
C ILE A 376 1.27 -27.16 25.86
N ASP A 377 2.39 -26.56 25.45
CA ASP A 377 2.83 -25.18 25.79
C ASP A 377 2.33 -24.12 24.79
N GLY A 378 1.61 -24.50 23.73
CA GLY A 378 0.84 -23.63 22.82
C GLY A 378 1.65 -22.73 21.86
N SER A 379 2.87 -22.35 22.23
CA SER A 379 3.69 -21.35 21.53
C SER A 379 5.08 -21.88 21.23
N ILE A 380 5.57 -21.73 19.99
CA ILE A 380 6.93 -22.11 19.62
C ILE A 380 7.93 -21.05 20.09
N ALA A 381 7.66 -19.81 19.69
CA ALA A 381 8.48 -18.63 19.94
C ALA A 381 7.68 -17.37 19.58
N LEU A 382 8.24 -16.20 19.90
CA LEU A 382 7.81 -14.92 19.35
C LEU A 382 8.83 -14.43 18.31
N ILE A 383 8.36 -13.83 17.22
CA ILE A 383 9.20 -13.09 16.27
C ILE A 383 9.04 -11.59 16.55
N SER A 384 10.12 -10.94 16.95
CA SER A 384 10.16 -9.51 17.29
C SER A 384 10.90 -8.72 16.19
N PRO A 385 10.18 -7.97 15.33
CA PRO A 385 10.80 -7.16 14.26
C PRO A 385 11.21 -5.76 14.73
N LYS A 386 11.31 -5.53 16.04
CA LYS A 386 11.50 -4.19 16.64
C LYS A 386 12.73 -3.44 16.12
N GLU A 387 13.89 -4.12 16.08
CA GLU A 387 15.17 -3.55 15.62
C GLU A 387 15.60 -4.08 14.25
N TYR A 388 15.39 -5.37 14.02
CA TYR A 388 15.73 -6.09 12.80
C TYR A 388 14.45 -6.74 12.27
N GLY A 389 14.04 -6.41 11.05
CA GLY A 389 12.85 -6.96 10.41
C GLY A 389 12.87 -6.64 8.92
N ASN A 390 11.80 -6.98 8.20
CA ASN A 390 11.67 -6.59 6.79
C ASN A 390 10.41 -5.75 6.57
N TRP A 391 10.02 -5.54 5.31
CA TRP A 391 8.84 -4.76 4.95
C TRP A 391 7.53 -5.17 5.67
N THR A 392 7.38 -6.44 6.06
CA THR A 392 6.13 -6.97 6.64
C THR A 392 5.77 -6.34 7.98
N ARG A 393 6.75 -5.84 8.74
CA ARG A 393 6.52 -5.10 10.00
C ARG A 393 5.78 -3.78 9.82
N TYR A 394 5.76 -3.23 8.59
CA TYR A 394 5.11 -1.97 8.25
C TYR A 394 3.70 -2.16 7.70
N LEU A 395 3.17 -3.39 7.71
CA LEU A 395 1.79 -3.65 7.34
C LEU A 395 0.85 -2.98 8.34
N ASN A 396 0.08 -2.02 7.86
CA ASN A 396 -0.92 -1.32 8.67
C ASN A 396 -2.15 -2.17 8.91
N HIS A 397 -2.91 -1.79 9.94
CA HIS A 397 -4.17 -2.45 10.23
C HIS A 397 -5.31 -2.05 9.29
N SER A 398 -6.11 -3.04 8.88
CA SER A 398 -7.50 -2.87 8.45
C SER A 398 -8.43 -3.90 9.10
N CYS A 399 -9.66 -3.51 9.43
CA CYS A 399 -10.72 -4.44 9.84
C CYS A 399 -11.25 -5.26 8.65
N ASP A 400 -11.04 -4.78 7.43
CA ASP A 400 -11.25 -5.48 6.17
C ASP A 400 -9.89 -5.65 5.45
N ALA A 401 -9.01 -6.42 6.07
CA ALA A 401 -7.62 -6.58 5.64
C ALA A 401 -7.46 -7.39 4.35
N HIS A 402 -6.39 -7.09 3.61
CA HIS A 402 -5.96 -7.82 2.43
C HIS A 402 -5.26 -9.13 2.77
N THR A 403 -4.51 -9.13 3.87
CA THR A 403 -3.61 -10.23 4.21
C THR A 403 -3.85 -10.76 5.62
N VAL A 404 -3.26 -11.91 5.87
CA VAL A 404 -3.18 -12.57 7.17
C VAL A 404 -1.73 -12.96 7.45
N PHE A 405 -1.40 -13.17 8.72
CA PHE A 405 -0.22 -13.93 9.09
C PHE A 405 -0.58 -15.40 9.30
N ASP A 406 0.21 -16.32 8.75
CA ASP A 406 0.00 -17.76 8.92
C ASP A 406 1.31 -18.47 9.30
N ALA A 407 1.22 -19.55 10.08
CA ALA A 407 2.36 -20.35 10.47
C ALA A 407 2.57 -21.47 9.44
N ARG A 408 3.70 -21.43 8.73
CA ARG A 408 4.02 -22.39 7.67
C ARG A 408 5.27 -23.18 8.01
N THR A 409 5.25 -24.46 7.66
CA THR A 409 6.41 -25.35 7.75
C THR A 409 7.03 -25.42 6.37
N VAL A 410 8.19 -24.80 6.19
CA VAL A 410 8.88 -24.71 4.91
C VAL A 410 10.30 -25.22 5.08
N GLY A 411 10.64 -26.29 4.36
CA GLY A 411 11.99 -26.82 4.38
C GLY A 411 12.35 -27.43 5.73
N ASP A 412 13.26 -26.76 6.44
CA ASP A 412 13.80 -27.12 7.74
C ASP A 412 13.24 -26.26 8.88
N ARG A 413 12.26 -25.37 8.64
CA ARG A 413 11.78 -24.41 9.65
C ARG A 413 10.27 -24.21 9.66
N VAL A 414 9.76 -23.72 10.79
CA VAL A 414 8.47 -23.01 10.88
C VAL A 414 8.72 -21.53 10.74
N ILE A 415 8.00 -20.91 9.81
CA ILE A 415 8.09 -19.48 9.52
C ILE A 415 6.69 -18.86 9.63
N MET A 416 6.64 -17.55 9.84
CA MET A 416 5.40 -16.79 9.72
C MET A 416 5.33 -16.17 8.33
N THR A 417 4.30 -16.48 7.56
CA THR A 417 4.08 -15.92 6.22
C THR A 417 3.06 -14.78 6.26
N VAL A 418 3.17 -13.85 5.32
CA VAL A 418 2.11 -12.90 4.96
C VAL A 418 1.40 -13.43 3.74
N GLU A 419 0.11 -13.71 3.86
CA GLU A 419 -0.68 -14.34 2.79
C GLU A 419 -1.88 -13.50 2.40
N ALA A 420 -2.11 -13.34 1.10
CA ALA A 420 -3.27 -12.64 0.56
C ALA A 420 -4.55 -13.46 0.80
N ARG A 421 -5.57 -12.83 1.40
CA ARG A 421 -6.91 -13.41 1.60
C ARG A 421 -7.90 -12.97 0.53
N LYS A 422 -7.61 -11.87 -0.16
CA LYS A 422 -8.34 -11.35 -1.32
C LYS A 422 -7.33 -10.80 -2.33
N ASP A 423 -7.78 -10.60 -3.56
CA ASP A 423 -6.98 -9.97 -4.60
C ASP A 423 -6.54 -8.56 -4.14
N ILE A 424 -5.31 -8.18 -4.48
CA ILE A 424 -4.70 -6.89 -4.15
C ILE A 424 -4.28 -6.24 -5.45
N ALA A 425 -4.79 -5.05 -5.74
CA ALA A 425 -4.44 -4.34 -6.96
C ALA A 425 -3.09 -3.62 -6.84
N ILE A 426 -2.41 -3.44 -7.97
CA ILE A 426 -1.22 -2.59 -8.01
C ILE A 426 -1.52 -1.19 -7.45
N PHE A 427 -0.57 -0.67 -6.68
CA PHE A 427 -0.63 0.59 -5.95
C PHE A 427 -1.62 0.68 -4.78
N GLU A 428 -2.30 -0.42 -4.44
CA GLU A 428 -3.10 -0.53 -3.23
C GLU A 428 -2.22 -0.67 -1.98
N GLU A 429 -2.73 -0.23 -0.82
CA GLU A 429 -2.09 -0.46 0.46
C GLU A 429 -2.32 -1.88 0.95
N ILE A 430 -1.24 -2.61 1.25
CA ILE A 430 -1.32 -3.94 1.82
C ILE A 430 -1.55 -3.80 3.33
N THR A 431 -2.63 -4.41 3.83
CA THR A 431 -3.05 -4.30 5.23
C THR A 431 -3.33 -5.67 5.84
N VAL A 432 -3.17 -5.77 7.15
CA VAL A 432 -3.40 -6.99 7.95
C VAL A 432 -4.36 -6.71 9.10
N ASN A 433 -5.07 -7.73 9.60
CA ASN A 433 -5.89 -7.57 10.80
C ASN A 433 -5.04 -7.84 12.06
N TYR A 434 -4.86 -6.85 12.93
CA TYR A 434 -4.09 -6.99 14.19
C TYR A 434 -4.83 -7.77 15.28
N GLY A 435 -6.08 -8.18 15.03
CA GLY A 435 -6.91 -8.89 15.99
C GLY A 435 -7.53 -7.97 17.04
N ASN A 436 -8.61 -8.46 17.66
CA ASN A 436 -9.40 -7.68 18.62
C ASN A 436 -8.61 -7.31 19.88
N GLY A 437 -7.65 -8.15 20.30
CA GLY A 437 -6.82 -7.92 21.48
C GLY A 437 -6.00 -6.64 21.39
N TYR A 438 -5.50 -6.29 20.19
CA TYR A 438 -4.72 -5.08 19.95
C TYR A 438 -5.52 -3.80 20.23
N TRP A 439 -6.83 -3.83 19.95
CA TRP A 439 -7.77 -2.71 20.05
C TRP A 439 -8.50 -2.61 21.40
N THR A 440 -8.09 -3.39 22.40
CA THR A 440 -8.66 -3.32 23.75
C THR A 440 -8.38 -1.99 24.44
N THR A 441 -7.17 -1.45 24.26
CA THR A 441 -6.71 -0.18 24.84
C THR A 441 -6.42 0.90 23.79
N ARG A 442 -6.76 0.63 22.52
CA ARG A 442 -6.45 1.49 21.37
C ARG A 442 -7.69 1.72 20.51
N THR A 443 -7.75 2.88 19.86
CA THR A 443 -8.83 3.24 18.93
C THR A 443 -8.45 2.89 17.50
N CYS A 444 -9.27 2.08 16.83
CA CYS A 444 -9.06 1.77 15.41
C CYS A 444 -9.47 2.96 14.53
N ARG A 445 -8.63 3.26 13.52
CA ARG A 445 -8.85 4.34 12.54
C ARG A 445 -8.61 3.86 11.10
N CYS A 446 -8.88 2.57 10.84
CA CYS A 446 -8.59 1.99 9.52
C CYS A 446 -9.50 2.50 8.40
N GLY A 447 -10.70 3.00 8.74
CA GLY A 447 -11.67 3.53 7.78
C GLY A 447 -12.51 2.48 7.05
N ALA A 448 -12.33 1.19 7.32
CA ALA A 448 -13.17 0.14 6.77
C ALA A 448 -14.63 0.26 7.26
N GLU A 449 -15.60 -0.13 6.44
CA GLU A 449 -17.03 -0.08 6.80
C GLU A 449 -17.34 -0.91 8.06
N ASN A 450 -16.64 -2.03 8.21
CA ASN A 450 -16.73 -2.94 9.36
C ASN A 450 -15.75 -2.58 10.50
N CYS A 451 -15.24 -1.34 10.54
CA CYS A 451 -14.26 -0.90 11.55
C CYS A 451 -14.76 -1.17 12.97
N VAL A 452 -13.93 -1.84 13.79
CA VAL A 452 -14.27 -2.21 15.18
C VAL A 452 -14.69 -1.01 16.02
N GLU A 453 -14.12 0.17 15.76
CA GLU A 453 -14.44 1.40 16.49
C GLU A 453 -15.80 1.97 16.05
N GLU A 454 -16.09 1.96 14.75
CA GLU A 454 -17.37 2.45 14.23
C GLU A 454 -18.53 1.53 14.65
N VAL A 455 -18.29 0.21 14.66
CA VAL A 455 -19.24 -0.77 15.18
C VAL A 455 -19.52 -0.54 16.68
N LYS A 456 -18.50 -0.20 17.48
CA LYS A 456 -18.69 0.15 18.90
C LYS A 456 -19.56 1.39 19.06
N LYS A 457 -19.24 2.48 18.35
CA LYS A 457 -20.01 3.74 18.39
C LYS A 457 -21.46 3.54 17.98
N GLU A 458 -21.70 2.77 16.92
CA GLU A 458 -23.05 2.48 16.43
C GLU A 458 -23.87 1.68 17.45
N LYS A 459 -23.26 0.69 18.13
CA LYS A 459 -23.90 -0.05 19.22
C LYS A 459 -24.24 0.87 20.40
N GLU A 460 -23.35 1.78 20.77
CA GLU A 460 -23.60 2.76 21.82
C GLU A 460 -24.72 3.74 21.47
N ARG A 461 -24.75 4.24 20.24
CA ARG A 461 -25.83 5.11 19.73
C ARG A 461 -27.18 4.41 19.84
N LYS A 462 -27.29 3.19 19.31
CA LYS A 462 -28.51 2.37 19.40
C LYS A 462 -28.95 2.11 20.83
N ARG A 463 -28.01 1.90 21.76
CA ARG A 463 -28.32 1.74 23.19
C ARG A 463 -28.90 3.02 23.79
N ARG A 464 -28.28 4.18 23.53
CA ARG A 464 -28.77 5.48 24.01
C ARG A 464 -30.16 5.82 23.45
N GLU A 465 -30.42 5.50 22.18
CA GLU A 465 -31.73 5.69 21.55
C GLU A 465 -32.81 4.83 22.21
N LYS A 466 -32.51 3.55 22.50
CA LYS A 466 -33.43 2.67 23.24
C LYS A 466 -33.68 3.16 24.66
N GLU A 467 -32.63 3.57 25.37
CA GLU A 467 -32.76 4.12 26.73
C GLU A 467 -33.58 5.43 26.74
N ALA A 468 -33.40 6.30 25.75
CA ALA A 468 -34.18 7.52 25.60
C ALA A 468 -35.65 7.24 25.28
N ALA A 469 -35.94 6.32 24.35
CA ALA A 469 -37.29 5.89 24.02
C ALA A 469 -38.01 5.29 25.24
N GLN A 470 -37.30 4.46 26.01
CA GLN A 470 -37.84 3.87 27.25
C GLN A 470 -38.18 4.94 28.29
N ARG A 471 -37.32 5.95 28.48
CA ARG A 471 -37.59 7.07 29.39
C ARG A 471 -38.82 7.88 28.96
N MET A 472 -39.00 8.12 27.66
CA MET A 472 -40.19 8.81 27.15
C MET A 472 -41.48 8.03 27.45
N ILE A 473 -41.48 6.72 27.25
CA ILE A 473 -42.63 5.86 27.58
C ILE A 473 -42.95 5.92 29.08
N GLU A 474 -41.93 5.81 29.93
CA GLU A 474 -42.09 5.90 31.39
C GLU A 474 -42.61 7.27 31.86
N GLU A 475 -42.18 8.37 31.22
CA GLU A 475 -42.65 9.72 31.50
C GLU A 475 -44.12 9.90 31.09
N GLU A 476 -44.51 9.42 29.90
CA GLU A 476 -45.90 9.43 29.45
C GLU A 476 -46.81 8.62 30.39
N GLU A 477 -46.38 7.44 30.85
CA GLU A 477 -47.13 6.65 31.81
C GLU A 477 -47.25 7.35 33.17
N LYS A 478 -46.18 7.97 33.67
CA LYS A 478 -46.20 8.77 34.90
C LYS A 478 -47.17 9.95 34.76
N GLU A 479 -47.21 10.62 33.61
CA GLU A 479 -48.13 11.73 33.37
C GLU A 479 -49.59 11.27 33.27
N LYS A 480 -49.86 10.17 32.57
CA LYS A 480 -51.18 9.52 32.51
C LYS A 480 -51.66 9.14 33.92
N ASN A 481 -50.79 8.58 34.75
CA ASN A 481 -51.10 8.23 36.14
C ASN A 481 -51.33 9.45 37.03
N LYS A 482 -50.56 10.54 36.86
CA LYS A 482 -50.82 11.81 37.55
C LYS A 482 -52.17 12.42 37.16
N LYS A 483 -52.53 12.39 35.87
CA LYS A 483 -53.85 12.86 35.38
C LYS A 483 -55.00 12.04 35.96
N LYS A 484 -54.89 10.71 35.98
CA LYS A 484 -55.87 9.81 36.63
C LYS A 484 -56.02 10.04 38.14
N LYS A 485 -54.93 10.41 38.85
CA LYS A 485 -54.99 10.74 40.28
C LYS A 485 -55.63 12.10 40.56
N LYS A 486 -55.44 13.09 39.67
CA LYS A 486 -56.09 14.41 39.78
C LYS A 486 -57.60 14.34 39.51
N SER A 487 -58.04 13.55 38.52
CA SER A 487 -59.48 13.39 38.23
C SER A 487 -60.26 12.67 39.35
N LYS A 488 -59.57 11.93 40.24
CA LYS A 488 -60.18 11.29 41.42
C LYS A 488 -60.23 12.19 42.67
N LYS A 489 -59.67 13.41 42.64
CA LYS A 489 -59.53 14.30 43.81
C LYS A 489 -60.34 15.60 43.74
N GLN A 490 -61.20 15.80 42.74
CA GLN A 490 -62.19 16.89 42.77
C GLN A 490 -63.43 16.42 43.54
N PRO A 491 -63.78 17.03 44.69
CA PRO A 491 -65.07 16.79 45.33
C PRO A 491 -66.18 17.51 44.56
N SER A 492 -67.32 16.84 44.45
CA SER A 492 -68.63 17.38 44.05
C SER A 492 -69.14 18.45 45.00
#